data_AF-A0A2N0HDQ4-F1
#
_entry.id   AF-A0A2N0HDQ4-F1
#
_cell.length_a   1.000
_cell.length_b   1.000
_cell.length_c   1.000
_cell.angle_alpha   90.00
_cell.angle_beta   90.00
_cell.angle_gamma   90.00
#
_symmetry.space_group_name_H-M   'P 1'
#
loop_
_entity.id
_entity.type
_entity.pdbx_description
1 polymer ?
#
loop_
_entity_poly.entity_id
_entity_poly.type
_entity_poly.pdbx_seq_one_letter_code
_entity_poly.pdbx_strand_id
1 'polypeptide(L)'
;MKDIAKRFPENPLLSPSDIPPSHKDLQIACILNPGVFQFDNKTWMILRVAERPEQKKDAISFPILTETSSEVIEISKNDPELDYTDARVINYKGADYLTTLSHLRLVCSDDGIKFYEPENYPLLIGQGIFESFGIEDCRVSYIEGIYYLTYTAVSPNGVAVGLRTTGDWKNFQSHGIILPPHNKDCAIFEEKINGMFYALHRPSSVAIGGNFIWIASSPDGIHWGNHQCIVKTRKGLWDSARVGAGASPIKTDKGWLSIYHGANENHQYCLGAFLMDLENPTKVIARTHEPIMMPIEEYELSGFFGNVVFTNGHIMHPDKNTVTIYYGASDEFVCGAEFSIKEIFSLLQYS
;
A
#
# COMPACT_ATOMS: atom_id res chain seq x y z
N MET A 1 -17.88 -1.74 19.21
CA MET A 1 -17.17 -1.63 17.93
C MET A 1 -18.15 -1.17 16.86
N LYS A 2 -17.74 -0.19 16.04
CA LYS A 2 -18.55 0.31 14.92
C LYS A 2 -17.77 0.06 13.63
N ASP A 3 -18.11 -0.99 12.90
CA ASP A 3 -17.77 -1.08 11.48
C ASP A 3 -18.83 -0.25 10.72
N ILE A 4 -18.38 0.82 10.06
CA ILE A 4 -19.24 1.72 9.28
C ILE A 4 -19.04 1.54 7.77
N ALA A 5 -18.22 0.57 7.36
CA ALA A 5 -17.92 0.34 5.96
C ALA A 5 -19.13 -0.25 5.25
N LYS A 6 -19.58 0.41 4.19
CA LYS A 6 -20.60 -0.13 3.28
C LYS A 6 -19.90 -0.90 2.17
N ARG A 7 -19.60 -2.16 2.43
CA ARG A 7 -18.94 -3.06 1.47
C ARG A 7 -19.78 -3.21 0.20
N PHE A 8 -19.12 -3.29 -0.94
CA PHE A 8 -19.79 -3.59 -2.20
C PHE A 8 -20.35 -5.01 -2.18
N PRO A 9 -21.58 -5.22 -2.67
CA PRO A 9 -22.16 -6.56 -2.77
C PRO A 9 -21.42 -7.46 -3.77
N GLU A 10 -20.66 -6.88 -4.69
CA GLU A 10 -19.86 -7.59 -5.69
C GLU A 10 -18.49 -8.06 -5.17
N ASN A 11 -18.13 -7.76 -3.91
CA ASN A 11 -16.84 -8.20 -3.37
C ASN A 11 -16.73 -9.74 -3.34
N PRO A 12 -15.54 -10.31 -3.63
CA PRO A 12 -14.32 -9.61 -4.06
C PRO A 12 -14.39 -9.13 -5.52
N LEU A 13 -13.85 -7.93 -5.79
CA LEU A 13 -13.85 -7.32 -7.13
C LEU A 13 -12.78 -7.92 -8.05
N LEU A 14 -11.64 -8.31 -7.48
CA LEU A 14 -10.60 -9.05 -8.16
C LEU A 14 -10.02 -10.13 -7.24
N SER A 15 -9.61 -11.22 -7.86
CA SER A 15 -8.89 -12.36 -7.28
C SER A 15 -7.65 -12.69 -8.11
N PRO A 16 -6.71 -13.50 -7.60
CA PRO A 16 -5.52 -13.92 -8.35
C PRO A 16 -5.86 -14.62 -9.68
N SER A 17 -7.01 -15.29 -9.77
CA SER A 17 -7.47 -15.98 -11.00
C SER A 17 -7.96 -15.04 -12.11
N ASP A 18 -8.21 -13.77 -11.80
CA ASP A 18 -8.74 -12.81 -12.78
C ASP A 18 -7.64 -12.17 -13.64
N ILE A 19 -6.37 -12.38 -13.28
CA ILE A 19 -5.22 -11.78 -13.95
C ILE A 19 -4.30 -12.90 -14.47
N PRO A 20 -3.85 -12.87 -15.73
CA PRO A 20 -2.90 -13.85 -16.23
C PRO A 20 -1.49 -13.57 -15.67
N PRO A 21 -0.67 -14.59 -15.37
CA PRO A 21 0.70 -14.35 -14.89
C PRO A 21 1.54 -13.63 -15.95
N SER A 22 2.54 -12.86 -15.51
CA SER A 22 3.43 -12.09 -16.38
C SER A 22 4.30 -12.99 -17.29
N HIS A 23 4.53 -14.23 -16.86
CA HIS A 23 5.22 -15.26 -17.62
C HIS A 23 4.54 -16.62 -17.42
N LYS A 24 4.57 -17.47 -18.45
CA LYS A 24 3.92 -18.80 -18.45
C LYS A 24 4.42 -19.77 -17.37
N ASP A 25 5.65 -19.55 -16.88
CA ASP A 25 6.29 -20.39 -15.86
C ASP A 25 6.06 -19.86 -14.43
N LEU A 26 5.27 -18.79 -14.30
CA LEU A 26 4.91 -18.17 -13.03
C LEU A 26 3.41 -18.35 -12.77
N GLN A 27 3.06 -18.25 -11.49
CA GLN A 27 1.68 -18.18 -11.00
C GLN A 27 1.52 -16.93 -10.14
N ILE A 28 0.36 -16.30 -10.23
CA ILE A 28 -0.02 -15.21 -9.32
C ILE A 28 -0.32 -15.83 -7.96
N ALA A 29 0.50 -15.48 -6.96
CA ALA A 29 0.27 -15.89 -5.59
C ALA A 29 -0.79 -15.01 -4.91
N CYS A 30 -0.68 -13.70 -5.10
CA CYS A 30 -1.53 -12.70 -4.46
C CYS A 30 -1.72 -11.48 -5.36
N ILE A 31 -2.89 -10.85 -5.27
CA ILE A 31 -3.10 -9.46 -5.72
C ILE A 31 -3.50 -8.60 -4.52
N LEU A 32 -2.85 -7.46 -4.37
CA LEU A 32 -2.76 -6.77 -3.09
C LEU A 32 -2.88 -5.26 -3.25
N ASN A 33 -3.41 -4.63 -2.18
CA ASN A 33 -3.16 -3.25 -1.78
C ASN A 33 -3.14 -2.24 -2.95
N PRO A 34 -4.27 -2.05 -3.66
CA PRO A 34 -4.32 -1.22 -4.85
C PRO A 34 -4.14 0.26 -4.53
N GLY A 35 -3.19 0.92 -5.19
CA GLY A 35 -3.26 2.38 -5.34
C GLY A 35 -4.41 2.71 -6.29
N VAL A 36 -5.11 3.83 -6.07
CA VAL A 36 -6.33 4.17 -6.82
C VAL A 36 -6.25 5.61 -7.30
N PHE A 37 -6.71 5.87 -8.51
CA PHE A 37 -6.74 7.20 -9.11
C PHE A 37 -7.79 7.27 -10.23
N GLN A 38 -8.11 8.49 -10.67
CA GLN A 38 -8.92 8.71 -11.88
C GLN A 38 -8.02 9.07 -13.05
N PHE A 39 -8.28 8.48 -14.21
CA PHE A 39 -7.61 8.79 -15.47
C PHE A 39 -8.54 8.45 -16.64
N ASP A 40 -8.61 9.33 -17.64
CA ASP A 40 -9.48 9.17 -18.82
C ASP A 40 -10.95 8.81 -18.49
N ASN A 41 -11.52 9.54 -17.51
CA ASN A 41 -12.89 9.34 -17.00
C ASN A 41 -13.22 7.93 -16.46
N LYS A 42 -12.20 7.13 -16.14
CA LYS A 42 -12.33 5.81 -15.54
C LYS A 42 -11.71 5.79 -14.14
N THR A 43 -12.13 4.82 -13.34
CA THR A 43 -11.42 4.47 -12.10
C THR A 43 -10.29 3.52 -12.44
N TRP A 44 -9.09 3.84 -12.01
CA TRP A 44 -7.92 3.00 -12.21
C TRP A 44 -7.38 2.51 -10.88
N MET A 45 -6.81 1.31 -10.91
CA MET A 45 -5.99 0.80 -9.84
C MET A 45 -4.59 0.44 -10.34
N ILE A 46 -3.62 0.63 -9.46
CA ILE A 46 -2.28 0.06 -9.57
C ILE A 46 -2.14 -1.04 -8.51
N LEU A 47 -2.34 -2.28 -8.95
CA LEU A 47 -2.32 -3.48 -8.12
C LEU A 47 -0.87 -3.84 -7.79
N ARG A 48 -0.60 -4.27 -6.57
CA ARG A 48 0.58 -5.09 -6.29
C ARG A 48 0.25 -6.53 -6.68
N VAL A 49 1.03 -7.09 -7.59
CA VAL A 49 0.90 -8.48 -8.02
C VAL A 49 2.16 -9.22 -7.59
N ALA A 50 1.98 -10.23 -6.74
CA ALA A 50 3.08 -11.07 -6.25
C ALA A 50 3.06 -12.39 -7.02
N GLU A 51 4.14 -12.68 -7.72
CA GLU A 51 4.28 -13.90 -8.51
C GLU A 51 5.39 -14.81 -7.98
N ARG A 52 5.22 -16.11 -8.22
CA ARG A 52 6.24 -17.12 -7.92
C ARG A 52 6.18 -18.25 -8.93
N PRO A 53 7.25 -19.04 -9.08
CA PRO A 53 7.19 -20.31 -9.77
C PRO A 53 6.25 -21.30 -9.07
N GLU A 54 5.83 -22.32 -9.80
CA GLU A 54 5.20 -23.49 -9.21
C GLU A 54 6.15 -24.12 -8.17
N GLN A 55 5.64 -24.37 -6.96
CA GLN A 55 6.45 -24.91 -5.87
C GLN A 55 6.62 -26.42 -6.04
N LYS A 56 7.87 -26.89 -5.96
CA LYS A 56 8.17 -28.31 -5.96
C LYS A 56 8.07 -28.89 -4.55
N LYS A 57 7.80 -30.19 -4.46
CA LYS A 57 7.66 -30.88 -3.17
C LYS A 57 8.93 -30.76 -2.31
N ASP A 58 10.09 -30.98 -2.92
CA ASP A 58 11.39 -31.12 -2.23
C ASP A 58 12.31 -29.90 -2.37
N ALA A 59 11.80 -28.80 -2.93
CA ALA A 59 12.54 -27.55 -3.12
C ALA A 59 11.67 -26.32 -2.88
N ILE A 60 12.29 -25.19 -2.60
CA ILE A 60 11.68 -23.86 -2.59
C ILE A 60 12.21 -23.12 -3.82
N SER A 61 11.29 -22.60 -4.63
CA SER A 61 11.64 -21.89 -5.85
C SER A 61 11.10 -20.47 -5.79
N PHE A 62 11.91 -19.47 -6.10
CA PHE A 62 11.51 -18.06 -6.03
C PHE A 62 12.20 -17.22 -7.10
N PRO A 63 11.53 -16.16 -7.60
CA PRO A 63 12.13 -15.27 -8.58
C PRO A 63 13.01 -14.22 -7.89
N ILE A 64 14.13 -13.87 -8.52
CA ILE A 64 14.94 -12.69 -8.20
C ILE A 64 15.04 -11.78 -9.42
N LEU A 65 15.18 -10.47 -9.18
CA LEU A 65 15.57 -9.53 -10.23
C LEU A 65 17.10 -9.39 -10.26
N THR A 66 17.69 -9.59 -11.43
CA THR A 66 19.07 -9.22 -11.75
C THR A 66 19.07 -7.86 -12.44
N GLU A 67 20.26 -7.31 -12.74
CA GLU A 67 20.35 -6.02 -13.46
C GLU A 67 19.71 -6.06 -14.86
N THR A 68 19.61 -7.23 -15.48
CA THR A 68 19.21 -7.39 -16.88
C THR A 68 17.99 -8.29 -17.09
N SER A 69 17.59 -9.11 -16.12
CA SER A 69 16.50 -10.09 -16.26
C SER A 69 15.90 -10.50 -14.90
N SER A 70 14.89 -11.36 -14.93
CA SER A 70 14.51 -12.17 -13.77
C SER A 70 15.11 -13.57 -13.88
N GLU A 71 15.48 -14.15 -12.74
CA GLU A 71 15.98 -15.53 -12.65
C GLU A 71 15.21 -16.27 -11.56
N VAL A 72 15.02 -17.58 -11.73
CA VAL A 72 14.42 -18.44 -10.70
C VAL A 72 15.54 -19.16 -9.96
N ILE A 73 15.63 -18.92 -8.65
CA ILE A 73 16.47 -19.71 -7.76
C ILE A 73 15.64 -20.86 -7.21
N GLU A 74 16.25 -22.05 -7.18
CA GLU A 74 15.67 -23.25 -6.59
C GLU A 74 16.62 -23.83 -5.54
N ILE A 75 16.14 -24.00 -4.32
CA ILE A 75 16.91 -24.49 -3.18
C ILE A 75 16.25 -25.75 -2.63
N SER A 76 17.03 -26.80 -2.38
CA SER A 76 16.50 -28.01 -1.73
C SER A 76 16.06 -27.70 -0.30
N LYS A 77 14.90 -28.23 0.11
CA LYS A 77 14.41 -28.10 1.51
C LYS A 77 15.29 -28.80 2.54
N ASN A 78 16.13 -29.74 2.09
CA ASN A 78 17.07 -30.45 2.95
C ASN A 78 18.45 -29.77 3.02
N ASP A 79 18.63 -28.63 2.36
CA ASP A 79 19.89 -27.88 2.42
C ASP A 79 20.06 -27.31 3.85
N PRO A 80 21.14 -27.67 4.57
CA PRO A 80 21.34 -27.25 5.96
C PRO A 80 21.54 -25.73 6.12
N GLU A 81 21.80 -25.01 5.03
CA GLU A 81 21.97 -23.55 5.04
C GLU A 81 20.69 -22.78 4.72
N LEU A 82 19.54 -23.47 4.57
CA LEU A 82 18.24 -22.87 4.31
C LEU A 82 17.39 -22.77 5.60
N ASP A 83 17.05 -21.54 5.99
CA ASP A 83 15.99 -21.24 6.95
C ASP A 83 14.75 -20.75 6.20
N TYR A 84 13.66 -21.50 6.30
CA TYR A 84 12.38 -21.20 5.64
C TYR A 84 11.22 -21.20 6.64
N THR A 85 11.50 -20.87 7.91
CA THR A 85 10.49 -20.83 8.96
C THR A 85 9.42 -19.76 8.74
N ASP A 86 9.75 -18.62 8.10
CA ASP A 86 8.77 -17.67 7.56
C ASP A 86 8.49 -18.01 6.08
N ALA A 87 7.22 -18.15 5.72
CA ALA A 87 6.81 -18.52 4.37
C ALA A 87 7.03 -17.40 3.32
N ARG A 88 7.28 -16.15 3.76
CA ARG A 88 7.47 -14.98 2.91
C ARG A 88 8.93 -14.60 2.74
N VAL A 89 9.73 -14.81 3.79
CA VAL A 89 11.16 -14.48 3.82
C VAL A 89 11.95 -15.73 4.20
N ILE A 90 12.86 -16.13 3.34
CA ILE A 90 13.77 -17.24 3.61
C ILE A 90 15.18 -16.70 3.75
N ASN A 91 16.00 -17.32 4.58
CA ASN A 91 17.44 -17.07 4.62
C ASN A 91 18.16 -18.26 3.96
N TYR A 92 19.06 -17.95 3.02
CA TYR A 92 19.93 -18.96 2.43
C TYR A 92 21.36 -18.44 2.35
N LYS A 93 22.30 -19.18 2.95
CA LYS A 93 23.74 -18.83 2.96
C LYS A 93 24.01 -17.41 3.50
N GLY A 94 23.21 -16.96 4.47
CA GLY A 94 23.34 -15.65 5.10
C GLY A 94 22.73 -14.49 4.31
N ALA A 95 22.00 -14.76 3.22
CA ALA A 95 21.24 -13.76 2.48
C ALA A 95 19.73 -14.02 2.61
N ASP A 96 18.96 -12.96 2.84
CA ASP A 96 17.50 -13.01 2.86
C ASP A 96 16.94 -12.93 1.45
N TYR A 97 15.88 -13.69 1.18
CA TYR A 97 15.15 -13.70 -0.08
C TYR A 97 13.65 -13.69 0.17
N LEU A 98 12.90 -13.07 -0.75
CA LEU A 98 11.45 -13.19 -0.77
C LEU A 98 11.02 -14.41 -1.59
N THR A 99 9.96 -15.10 -1.14
CA THR A 99 9.41 -16.27 -1.85
C THR A 99 8.51 -15.90 -3.03
N THR A 100 8.20 -14.61 -3.17
CA THR A 100 7.49 -14.02 -4.29
C THR A 100 8.22 -12.77 -4.77
N LEU A 101 8.04 -12.42 -6.04
CA LEU A 101 8.48 -11.14 -6.59
C LEU A 101 7.27 -10.27 -6.88
N SER A 102 7.20 -9.11 -6.25
CA SER A 102 6.13 -8.15 -6.47
C SER A 102 6.47 -7.18 -7.59
N HIS A 103 5.48 -6.91 -8.44
CA HIS A 103 5.48 -5.86 -9.44
C HIS A 103 4.11 -5.14 -9.42
N LEU A 104 3.97 -4.06 -10.18
CA LEU A 104 2.73 -3.29 -10.23
C LEU A 104 2.03 -3.40 -11.58
N ARG A 105 0.71 -3.61 -11.55
CA ARG A 105 -0.15 -3.72 -12.75
C ARG A 105 -1.28 -2.72 -12.73
N LEU A 106 -1.56 -2.17 -13.89
CA LEU A 106 -2.69 -1.25 -14.09
C LEU A 106 -3.93 -2.04 -14.47
N VAL A 107 -5.04 -1.74 -13.80
CA VAL A 107 -6.38 -2.16 -14.21
C VAL A 107 -7.30 -0.94 -14.18
N CYS A 108 -8.34 -0.94 -15.01
CA CYS A 108 -9.30 0.15 -15.03
C CYS A 108 -10.74 -0.36 -15.09
N SER A 109 -11.66 0.54 -14.74
CA SER A 109 -13.09 0.26 -14.66
C SER A 109 -13.90 1.48 -15.10
N ASP A 110 -14.94 1.22 -15.88
CA ASP A 110 -15.94 2.20 -16.30
C ASP A 110 -16.99 2.47 -15.23
N ASP A 111 -17.30 1.47 -14.39
CA ASP A 111 -18.37 1.52 -13.39
C ASP A 111 -17.83 1.51 -11.95
N GLY A 112 -16.53 1.35 -11.76
CA GLY A 112 -15.88 1.25 -10.46
C GLY A 112 -16.06 -0.12 -9.78
N ILE A 113 -16.62 -1.11 -10.48
CA ILE A 113 -16.93 -2.45 -9.96
C ILE A 113 -16.19 -3.51 -10.78
N LYS A 114 -16.33 -3.48 -12.10
CA LYS A 114 -15.70 -4.46 -13.01
C LYS A 114 -14.38 -3.90 -13.52
N PHE A 115 -13.28 -4.51 -13.09
CA PHE A 115 -11.94 -4.10 -13.49
C PHE A 115 -11.39 -5.02 -14.57
N TYR A 116 -10.65 -4.44 -15.51
CA TYR A 116 -9.94 -5.16 -16.56
C TYR A 116 -8.56 -4.54 -16.79
N GLU A 117 -7.62 -5.34 -17.29
CA GLU A 117 -6.30 -4.84 -17.67
C GLU A 117 -6.38 -4.16 -19.06
N PRO A 118 -6.00 -2.87 -19.16
CA PRO A 118 -6.08 -2.15 -20.41
C PRO A 118 -4.88 -2.48 -21.31
N GLU A 119 -5.13 -2.58 -22.61
CA GLU A 119 -4.07 -2.80 -23.60
C GLU A 119 -3.13 -1.58 -23.70
N ASN A 120 -1.86 -1.85 -24.06
CA ASN A 120 -0.83 -0.83 -24.32
C ASN A 120 -0.39 0.01 -23.11
N TYR A 121 -0.54 -0.53 -21.90
CA TYR A 121 0.05 0.02 -20.68
C TYR A 121 1.19 -0.87 -20.18
N PRO A 122 2.31 -0.30 -19.68
CA PRO A 122 3.46 -1.09 -19.29
C PRO A 122 3.25 -1.80 -17.95
N LEU A 123 3.88 -2.97 -17.83
CA LEU A 123 4.13 -3.61 -16.55
C LEU A 123 5.18 -2.79 -15.78
N LEU A 124 4.90 -2.39 -14.54
CA LEU A 124 5.90 -1.70 -13.72
C LEU A 124 6.63 -2.72 -12.86
N ILE A 125 7.88 -2.99 -13.20
CA ILE A 125 8.78 -3.87 -12.45
C ILE A 125 9.85 -3.07 -11.71
N GLY A 126 10.53 -3.73 -10.76
CA GLY A 126 11.69 -3.16 -10.07
C GLY A 126 12.86 -2.87 -11.02
N GLN A 127 13.55 -1.76 -10.80
CA GLN A 127 14.69 -1.28 -11.58
C GLN A 127 15.89 -0.99 -10.68
N GLY A 128 16.99 -1.70 -10.91
CA GLY A 128 18.25 -1.50 -10.20
C GLY A 128 18.27 -2.12 -8.79
N ILE A 129 19.40 -1.92 -8.10
CA ILE A 129 19.75 -2.66 -6.88
C ILE A 129 18.84 -2.39 -5.67
N PHE A 130 18.13 -1.26 -5.65
CA PHE A 130 17.26 -0.88 -4.54
C PHE A 130 15.83 -1.46 -4.67
N GLU A 131 15.52 -2.08 -5.81
CA GLU A 131 14.22 -2.66 -6.13
C GLU A 131 14.35 -4.16 -6.48
N SER A 132 15.49 -4.78 -6.13
CA SER A 132 15.85 -6.14 -6.57
C SER A 132 14.94 -7.25 -6.02
N PHE A 133 14.22 -6.98 -4.93
CA PHE A 133 13.20 -7.88 -4.37
C PHE A 133 11.78 -7.43 -4.74
N GLY A 134 11.65 -6.47 -5.65
CA GLY A 134 10.39 -6.01 -6.19
C GLY A 134 9.96 -4.64 -5.67
N ILE A 135 8.82 -4.21 -6.19
CA ILE A 135 8.15 -2.96 -5.82
C ILE A 135 6.72 -3.26 -5.34
N GLU A 136 6.33 -2.63 -4.23
CA GLU A 136 5.13 -3.01 -3.49
C GLU A 136 4.27 -1.79 -3.10
N ASP A 137 2.98 -2.04 -2.89
CA ASP A 137 2.05 -1.16 -2.17
C ASP A 137 2.07 0.29 -2.67
N CYS A 138 1.91 0.48 -3.97
CA CYS A 138 1.95 1.80 -4.60
C CYS A 138 0.76 2.66 -4.17
N ARG A 139 1.04 3.93 -3.86
CA ARG A 139 0.06 4.99 -3.63
C ARG A 139 0.22 6.05 -4.71
N VAL A 140 -0.90 6.65 -5.10
CA VAL A 140 -0.96 7.60 -6.20
C VAL A 140 -1.54 8.91 -5.70
N SER A 141 -0.89 10.01 -6.03
CA SER A 141 -1.36 11.35 -5.76
C SER A 141 -1.32 12.16 -7.05
N TYR A 142 -2.40 12.88 -7.37
CA TYR A 142 -2.45 13.72 -8.56
C TYR A 142 -2.30 15.21 -8.20
N ILE A 143 -1.24 15.85 -8.69
CA ILE A 143 -0.90 17.24 -8.36
C ILE A 143 -0.48 17.95 -9.64
N GLU A 144 -1.17 19.06 -9.96
CA GLU A 144 -0.79 19.97 -11.05
C GLU A 144 -0.55 19.26 -12.41
N GLY A 145 -1.34 18.24 -12.75
CA GLY A 145 -1.22 17.52 -14.02
C GLY A 145 -0.31 16.29 -13.99
N ILE A 146 0.32 15.99 -12.85
CA ILE A 146 1.27 14.89 -12.69
C ILE A 146 0.78 13.91 -11.63
N TYR A 147 0.87 12.62 -11.94
CA TYR A 147 0.70 11.54 -10.99
C TYR A 147 2.05 11.23 -10.33
N TYR A 148 2.07 11.25 -9.00
CA TYR A 148 3.20 10.87 -8.15
C TYR A 148 2.93 9.47 -7.59
N LEU A 149 3.76 8.50 -7.96
CA LEU A 149 3.66 7.11 -7.56
C LEU A 149 4.72 6.82 -6.51
N THR A 150 4.30 6.75 -5.26
CA THR A 150 5.18 6.32 -4.17
C THR A 150 4.96 4.84 -3.88
N TYR A 151 6.03 4.08 -3.74
CA TYR A 151 5.96 2.64 -3.56
C TYR A 151 7.08 2.17 -2.62
N THR A 152 6.89 0.98 -2.04
CA THR A 152 7.95 0.33 -1.26
C THR A 152 8.93 -0.31 -2.23
N ALA A 153 10.18 0.14 -2.22
CA ALA A 153 11.29 -0.45 -2.94
C ALA A 153 12.00 -1.45 -2.02
N VAL A 154 12.04 -2.73 -2.41
CA VAL A 154 12.57 -3.81 -1.56
C VAL A 154 13.90 -4.31 -2.12
N SER A 155 14.89 -4.45 -1.24
CA SER A 155 16.23 -4.95 -1.58
C SER A 155 16.92 -5.58 -0.37
N PRO A 156 18.10 -6.20 -0.54
CA PRO A 156 18.96 -6.61 0.59
C PRO A 156 19.31 -5.47 1.57
N ASN A 157 19.21 -4.21 1.13
CA ASN A 157 19.47 -3.05 1.98
C ASN A 157 18.25 -2.61 2.81
N GLY A 158 17.15 -3.36 2.77
CA GLY A 158 15.91 -3.07 3.47
C GLY A 158 14.81 -2.53 2.56
N VAL A 159 13.78 -1.97 3.21
CA VAL A 159 12.59 -1.42 2.54
C VAL A 159 12.65 0.09 2.54
N ALA A 160 12.68 0.71 1.36
CA ALA A 160 12.75 2.16 1.18
C ALA A 160 11.52 2.67 0.43
N VAL A 161 11.39 4.00 0.31
CA VAL A 161 10.32 4.61 -0.51
C VAL A 161 10.91 5.08 -1.83
N GLY A 162 10.47 4.45 -2.92
CA GLY A 162 10.74 4.89 -4.29
C GLY A 162 9.69 5.88 -4.79
N LEU A 163 10.07 6.67 -5.81
CA LEU A 163 9.14 7.58 -6.50
C LEU A 163 9.28 7.45 -8.02
N ARG A 164 8.14 7.31 -8.69
CA ARG A 164 7.99 7.52 -10.14
C ARG A 164 6.94 8.59 -10.39
N THR A 165 7.09 9.35 -11.48
CA THR A 165 6.07 10.31 -11.93
C THR A 165 5.64 10.02 -13.36
N THR A 166 4.38 10.29 -13.68
CA THR A 166 3.85 10.20 -15.04
C THR A 166 2.73 11.21 -15.26
N GLY A 167 2.50 11.61 -16.51
CA GLY A 167 1.32 12.37 -16.92
C GLY A 167 0.35 11.57 -17.80
N ASP A 168 0.76 10.40 -18.30
CA ASP A 168 0.04 9.65 -19.34
C ASP A 168 -0.09 8.15 -19.06
N TRP A 169 0.48 7.67 -17.93
CA TRP A 169 0.53 6.26 -17.53
C TRP A 169 1.25 5.32 -18.52
N LYS A 170 1.97 5.88 -19.49
CA LYS A 170 2.77 5.15 -20.47
C LYS A 170 4.26 5.44 -20.30
N ASN A 171 4.61 6.69 -20.03
CA ASN A 171 5.97 7.15 -19.82
C ASN A 171 6.15 7.51 -18.34
N PHE A 172 7.13 6.87 -17.70
CA PHE A 172 7.43 7.06 -16.28
C PHE A 172 8.83 7.62 -16.11
N GLN A 173 8.94 8.69 -15.32
CA GLN A 173 10.22 9.20 -14.85
C GLN A 173 10.49 8.63 -13.45
N SER A 174 11.60 7.91 -13.30
CA SER A 174 12.08 7.46 -11.99
C SER A 174 12.87 8.58 -11.31
N HIS A 175 12.61 8.76 -10.01
CA HIS A 175 13.35 9.68 -9.14
C HIS A 175 14.18 8.93 -8.08
N GLY A 176 14.25 7.60 -8.18
CA GLY A 176 14.96 6.75 -7.24
C GLY A 176 14.32 6.72 -5.85
N ILE A 177 15.16 6.52 -4.82
CA ILE A 177 14.74 6.47 -3.42
C ILE A 177 14.59 7.88 -2.85
N ILE A 178 13.38 8.22 -2.42
CA ILE A 178 13.05 9.53 -1.82
C ILE A 178 13.04 9.52 -0.30
N LEU A 179 12.89 8.35 0.34
CA LEU A 179 13.05 8.17 1.79
C LEU A 179 13.88 6.90 2.08
N PRO A 180 14.94 6.99 2.90
CA PRO A 180 15.87 5.90 3.12
C PRO A 180 15.25 4.74 3.92
N PRO A 181 15.79 3.51 3.78
CA PRO A 181 15.30 2.36 4.54
C PRO A 181 15.64 2.48 6.05
N HIS A 182 14.81 1.96 6.96
CA HIS A 182 13.53 1.30 6.71
C HIS A 182 12.37 2.30 6.72
N ASN A 183 11.64 2.40 5.60
CA ASN A 183 10.50 3.30 5.45
C ASN A 183 9.51 2.74 4.43
N LYS A 184 8.22 2.94 4.67
CA LYS A 184 7.13 2.58 3.76
C LYS A 184 5.88 3.40 4.07
N ASP A 185 4.75 3.02 3.50
CA ASP A 185 3.45 3.67 3.73
C ASP A 185 3.50 5.18 3.44
N CYS A 186 4.16 5.55 2.33
CA CYS A 186 4.31 6.94 1.92
C CYS A 186 3.07 7.39 1.15
N ALA A 187 2.36 8.41 1.63
CA ALA A 187 1.18 8.95 0.97
C ALA A 187 1.33 10.47 0.82
N ILE A 188 1.49 10.93 -0.42
CA ILE A 188 1.64 12.35 -0.76
C ILE A 188 0.26 13.03 -0.70
N PHE A 189 0.21 14.25 -0.18
CA PHE A 189 -1.00 15.08 -0.19
C PHE A 189 -1.27 15.57 -1.61
N GLU A 190 -2.53 15.58 -2.05
CA GLU A 190 -2.88 15.97 -3.43
C GLU A 190 -2.93 17.49 -3.68
N GLU A 191 -2.50 18.30 -2.71
CA GLU A 191 -2.28 19.72 -2.91
C GLU A 191 -1.03 20.19 -2.15
N LYS A 192 -0.40 21.26 -2.67
CA LYS A 192 0.61 21.99 -1.90
C LYS A 192 -0.07 22.78 -0.79
N ILE A 193 0.50 22.73 0.40
CA ILE A 193 0.03 23.50 1.57
C ILE A 193 1.06 24.58 1.84
N ASN A 194 0.66 25.85 1.70
CA ASN A 194 1.56 27.00 1.85
C ASN A 194 2.80 26.90 0.94
N GLY A 195 2.59 26.45 -0.31
CA GLY A 195 3.62 26.34 -1.34
C GLY A 195 4.52 25.10 -1.25
N MET A 196 4.29 24.22 -0.27
CA MET A 196 5.11 23.03 -0.02
C MET A 196 4.32 21.75 -0.28
N PHE A 197 4.99 20.71 -0.79
CA PHE A 197 4.47 19.35 -0.78
C PHE A 197 4.55 18.78 0.64
N TYR A 198 3.62 17.88 0.95
CA TYR A 198 3.63 17.09 2.19
C TYR A 198 3.40 15.61 1.88
N ALA A 199 3.99 14.74 2.69
CA ALA A 199 3.77 13.30 2.62
C ALA A 199 3.72 12.72 4.02
N LEU A 200 2.76 11.82 4.25
CA LEU A 200 2.81 10.88 5.35
C LEU A 200 3.80 9.78 5.01
N HIS A 201 4.56 9.27 5.98
CA HIS A 201 5.47 8.14 5.79
C HIS A 201 5.69 7.40 7.11
N ARG A 202 6.35 6.24 7.07
CA ARG A 202 6.43 5.33 8.23
C ARG A 202 7.83 4.74 8.39
N PRO A 203 8.77 5.48 9.03
CA PRO A 203 10.02 4.91 9.47
C PRO A 203 9.78 3.71 10.39
N SER A 204 10.55 2.65 10.19
CA SER A 204 10.51 1.45 11.02
C SER A 204 11.85 1.25 11.71
N SER A 205 11.82 0.84 12.98
CA SER A 205 13.01 0.56 13.78
C SER A 205 12.81 -0.74 14.54
N VAL A 206 13.83 -1.60 14.53
CA VAL A 206 13.84 -2.89 15.24
C VAL A 206 14.17 -2.77 16.73
N ALA A 207 14.69 -1.60 17.17
CA ALA A 207 15.15 -1.40 18.54
C ALA A 207 14.35 -0.29 19.25
N ILE A 208 14.80 0.97 19.12
CA ILE A 208 14.14 2.11 19.75
C ILE A 208 13.24 2.84 18.74
N GLY A 209 12.05 3.21 19.20
CA GLY A 209 11.01 3.80 18.36
C GLY A 209 9.85 2.85 18.18
N GLY A 210 9.10 3.03 17.10
CA GLY A 210 7.99 2.15 16.77
C GLY A 210 7.54 2.42 15.35
N ASN A 211 6.56 1.65 14.91
CA ASN A 211 5.97 1.78 13.59
C ASN A 211 4.89 2.89 13.63
N PHE A 212 5.35 4.13 13.56
CA PHE A 212 4.54 5.34 13.72
C PHE A 212 4.37 6.08 12.39
N ILE A 213 3.28 6.82 12.22
CA ILE A 213 3.12 7.72 11.07
C ILE A 213 3.86 9.02 11.37
N TRP A 214 4.75 9.37 10.46
CA TRP A 214 5.47 10.62 10.39
C TRP A 214 4.96 11.44 9.20
N ILE A 215 5.26 12.73 9.21
CA ILE A 215 5.02 13.65 8.11
C ILE A 215 6.33 14.32 7.73
N ALA A 216 6.52 14.57 6.44
CA ALA A 216 7.63 15.32 5.87
C ALA A 216 7.09 16.40 4.93
N SER A 217 7.88 17.45 4.71
CA SER A 217 7.60 18.48 3.70
C SER A 217 8.68 18.49 2.64
N SER A 218 8.34 18.94 1.42
CA SER A 218 9.27 19.03 0.30
C SER A 218 9.00 20.29 -0.55
N PRO A 219 10.05 20.98 -1.04
CA PRO A 219 9.88 22.12 -1.94
C PRO A 219 9.57 21.70 -3.39
N ASP A 220 9.87 20.46 -3.77
CA ASP A 220 9.84 20.00 -5.18
C ASP A 220 9.15 18.64 -5.39
N GLY A 221 8.69 17.99 -4.32
CA GLY A 221 8.06 16.67 -4.36
C GLY A 221 9.05 15.51 -4.47
N ILE A 222 10.36 15.79 -4.47
CA ILE A 222 11.44 14.80 -4.67
C ILE A 222 12.33 14.75 -3.42
N HIS A 223 12.74 15.90 -2.89
CA HIS A 223 13.64 16.01 -1.74
C HIS A 223 12.82 16.31 -0.48
N TRP A 224 12.78 15.36 0.45
CA TRP A 224 11.93 15.42 1.64
C TRP A 224 12.73 15.71 2.90
N GLY A 225 12.17 16.53 3.79
CA GLY A 225 12.79 16.89 5.06
C GLY A 225 11.76 17.33 6.10
N ASN A 226 12.22 17.99 7.16
CA ASN A 226 11.36 18.48 8.26
C ASN A 226 10.46 17.37 8.85
N HIS A 227 11.05 16.18 9.05
CA HIS A 227 10.33 14.99 9.50
C HIS A 227 9.80 15.15 10.93
N GLN A 228 8.51 14.86 11.13
CA GLN A 228 7.85 14.94 12.44
C GLN A 228 6.97 13.71 12.68
N CYS A 229 7.10 13.07 13.84
CA CYS A 229 6.21 11.99 14.25
C CYS A 229 4.86 12.55 14.69
N ILE A 230 3.77 12.17 14.01
CA ILE A 230 2.43 12.76 14.26
C ILE A 230 1.40 11.77 14.80
N VAL A 231 1.55 10.46 14.53
CA VAL A 231 0.63 9.43 15.03
C VAL A 231 1.41 8.22 15.53
N LYS A 232 1.26 7.91 16.83
CA LYS A 232 1.88 6.74 17.47
C LYS A 232 0.86 5.61 17.70
N THR A 233 1.36 4.40 17.88
CA THR A 233 0.55 3.25 18.29
C THR A 233 -0.02 3.46 19.69
N ARG A 234 -1.12 2.77 20.01
CA ARG A 234 -1.81 2.88 21.30
C ARG A 234 -1.89 1.51 21.95
N LYS A 235 -1.14 1.30 23.04
CA LYS A 235 -1.09 0.02 23.75
C LYS A 235 -2.49 -0.42 24.18
N GLY A 236 -2.84 -1.67 23.92
CA GLY A 236 -4.14 -2.25 24.28
C GLY A 236 -5.30 -1.89 23.34
N LEU A 237 -5.05 -1.08 22.28
CA LEU A 237 -6.04 -0.82 21.24
C LEU A 237 -5.74 -1.62 19.96
N TRP A 238 -6.62 -1.50 18.97
CA TRP A 238 -6.56 -2.19 17.68
C TRP A 238 -5.33 -1.79 16.83
N ASP A 239 -4.71 -0.66 17.12
CA ASP A 239 -3.53 -0.12 16.44
C ASP A 239 -2.28 -0.11 17.36
N SER A 240 -2.18 -1.15 18.19
CA SER A 240 -1.15 -1.27 19.24
C SER A 240 0.25 -1.63 18.73
N ALA A 241 0.36 -2.40 17.65
CA ALA A 241 1.64 -2.89 17.13
C ALA A 241 2.24 -1.99 16.04
N ARG A 242 1.38 -1.45 15.15
CA ARG A 242 1.82 -0.55 14.07
C ARG A 242 0.69 0.29 13.53
N VAL A 243 1.06 1.45 13.01
CA VAL A 243 0.22 2.33 12.20
C VAL A 243 0.97 2.72 10.93
N GLY A 244 0.24 3.00 9.86
CA GLY A 244 0.77 3.46 8.58
C GLY A 244 -0.29 4.19 7.78
N ALA A 245 0.13 5.11 6.91
CA ALA A 245 -0.81 5.79 6.03
C ALA A 245 -1.48 4.78 5.09
N GLY A 246 -2.78 4.94 4.88
CA GLY A 246 -3.49 4.21 3.85
C GLY A 246 -3.30 4.91 2.51
N ALA A 247 -4.32 5.65 2.09
CA ALA A 247 -4.30 6.49 0.89
C ALA A 247 -3.82 7.93 1.19
N SER A 248 -3.71 8.73 0.12
CA SER A 248 -3.50 10.19 0.18
C SER A 248 -4.52 10.86 1.11
N PRO A 249 -4.12 11.85 1.93
CA PRO A 249 -5.07 12.57 2.78
C PRO A 249 -6.11 13.35 1.97
N ILE A 250 -7.36 13.29 2.42
CA ILE A 250 -8.52 13.92 1.80
C ILE A 250 -8.67 15.34 2.34
N LYS A 251 -8.68 16.34 1.46
CA LYS A 251 -8.99 17.72 1.86
C LYS A 251 -10.47 17.88 2.18
N THR A 252 -10.78 18.46 3.33
CA THR A 252 -12.15 18.78 3.77
C THR A 252 -12.20 20.20 4.32
N ASP A 253 -13.41 20.70 4.58
CA ASP A 253 -13.63 21.99 5.26
C ASP A 253 -13.12 22.01 6.71
N LYS A 254 -12.92 20.83 7.33
CA LYS A 254 -12.45 20.68 8.71
C LYS A 254 -10.96 20.39 8.82
N GLY A 255 -10.26 20.16 7.71
CA GLY A 255 -8.86 19.75 7.68
C GLY A 255 -8.57 18.61 6.72
N TRP A 256 -7.39 18.02 6.86
CA TRP A 256 -6.94 16.88 6.05
C TRP A 256 -7.29 15.56 6.74
N LEU A 257 -8.27 14.84 6.21
CA LEU A 257 -8.73 13.56 6.73
C LEU A 257 -7.87 12.43 6.14
N SER A 258 -7.13 11.73 6.98
CA SER A 258 -6.39 10.53 6.60
C SER A 258 -7.11 9.28 7.08
N ILE A 259 -7.41 8.37 6.15
CA ILE A 259 -7.80 6.99 6.44
C ILE A 259 -6.52 6.16 6.50
N TYR A 260 -6.23 5.60 7.67
CA TYR A 260 -4.97 4.92 7.97
C TYR A 260 -5.23 3.49 8.41
N HIS A 261 -4.25 2.62 8.22
CA HIS A 261 -4.31 1.26 8.74
C HIS A 261 -3.61 1.18 10.10
N GLY A 262 -4.11 0.30 10.95
CA GLY A 262 -3.50 -0.05 12.23
C GLY A 262 -3.60 -1.56 12.43
N ALA A 263 -2.56 -2.14 13.03
CA ALA A 263 -2.58 -3.55 13.41
C ALA A 263 -2.24 -3.76 14.88
N ASN A 264 -2.85 -4.79 15.45
CA ASN A 264 -2.58 -5.23 16.82
C ASN A 264 -1.47 -6.29 16.85
N GLU A 265 -1.15 -6.78 18.06
CA GLU A 265 -0.11 -7.79 18.29
C GLU A 265 -0.43 -9.15 17.65
N ASN A 266 -1.70 -9.42 17.35
CA ASN A 266 -2.14 -10.63 16.63
C ASN A 266 -2.16 -10.42 15.11
N HIS A 267 -1.57 -9.33 14.61
CA HIS A 267 -1.53 -8.97 13.20
C HIS A 267 -2.90 -8.80 12.52
N GLN A 268 -3.96 -8.51 13.28
CA GLN A 268 -5.24 -8.10 12.68
C GLN A 268 -5.14 -6.66 12.21
N TYR A 269 -5.37 -6.40 10.92
CA TYR A 269 -5.34 -5.07 10.33
C TYR A 269 -6.75 -4.50 10.16
N CYS A 270 -6.96 -3.30 10.68
CA CYS A 270 -8.19 -2.53 10.56
C CYS A 270 -7.89 -1.15 9.95
N LEU A 271 -8.93 -0.44 9.53
CA LEU A 271 -8.84 0.97 9.15
C LEU A 271 -9.38 1.89 10.24
N GLY A 272 -8.76 3.05 10.41
CA GLY A 272 -9.23 4.14 11.24
C GLY A 272 -9.07 5.47 10.52
N ALA A 273 -9.41 6.57 11.22
CA ALA A 273 -9.21 7.90 10.67
C ALA A 273 -8.55 8.86 11.67
N PHE A 274 -7.77 9.80 11.15
CA PHE A 274 -7.34 10.99 11.88
C PHE A 274 -7.44 12.24 11.01
N LEU A 275 -7.62 13.38 11.66
CA LEU A 275 -7.78 14.68 11.02
C LEU A 275 -6.59 15.56 11.38
N MET A 276 -5.98 16.16 10.37
CA MET A 276 -4.91 17.15 10.53
C MET A 276 -5.43 18.55 10.22
N ASP A 277 -4.82 19.55 10.84
CA ASP A 277 -5.14 20.96 10.57
C ASP A 277 -4.89 21.33 9.10
N LEU A 278 -5.76 22.18 8.54
CA LEU A 278 -5.76 22.51 7.11
C LEU A 278 -4.52 23.31 6.68
N GLU A 279 -4.05 24.21 7.55
CA GLU A 279 -2.94 25.13 7.29
C GLU A 279 -1.61 24.56 7.76
N ASN A 280 -1.64 23.72 8.79
CA ASN A 280 -0.47 23.06 9.34
C ASN A 280 -0.73 21.55 9.54
N PRO A 281 -0.49 20.71 8.51
CA PRO A 281 -0.80 19.28 8.56
C PRO A 281 0.07 18.49 9.56
N THR A 282 1.08 19.11 10.17
CA THR A 282 1.85 18.49 11.27
C THR A 282 1.04 18.36 12.57
N LYS A 283 -0.10 19.06 12.67
CA LYS A 283 -0.98 19.03 13.84
C LYS A 283 -2.14 18.07 13.60
N VAL A 284 -2.15 16.95 14.33
CA VAL A 284 -3.32 16.06 14.41
C VAL A 284 -4.33 16.65 15.41
N ILE A 285 -5.50 17.03 14.91
CA ILE A 285 -6.56 17.71 15.68
C ILE A 285 -7.69 16.76 16.12
N ALA A 286 -7.79 15.58 15.51
CA ALA A 286 -8.72 14.55 15.97
C ALA A 286 -8.30 13.16 15.48
N ARG A 287 -8.73 12.11 16.18
CA ARG A 287 -8.47 10.70 15.80
C ARG A 287 -9.59 9.78 16.27
N THR A 288 -9.91 8.74 15.51
CA THR A 288 -10.90 7.73 15.94
C THR A 288 -10.34 6.86 17.07
N HIS A 289 -11.17 6.56 18.06
CA HIS A 289 -10.82 5.61 19.13
C HIS A 289 -10.92 4.17 18.61
N GLU A 290 -12.09 3.80 18.12
CA GLU A 290 -12.41 2.53 17.47
C GLU A 290 -11.99 2.55 15.99
N PRO A 291 -11.82 1.38 15.35
CA PRO A 291 -11.66 1.31 13.90
C PRO A 291 -12.96 1.80 13.21
N ILE A 292 -12.84 2.29 11.98
CA ILE A 292 -13.98 2.57 11.09
C ILE A 292 -14.35 1.36 10.23
N MET A 293 -13.42 0.42 10.07
CA MET A 293 -13.59 -0.84 9.34
C MET A 293 -12.68 -1.91 9.95
N MET A 294 -13.21 -3.11 10.12
CA MET A 294 -12.46 -4.27 10.61
C MET A 294 -12.75 -5.47 9.72
N PRO A 295 -11.89 -6.50 9.66
CA PRO A 295 -12.18 -7.69 8.88
C PRO A 295 -13.36 -8.45 9.52
N ILE A 296 -14.46 -8.62 8.78
CA ILE A 296 -15.65 -9.35 9.22
C ILE A 296 -16.19 -10.32 8.18
N GLU A 297 -15.94 -10.07 6.90
CA GLU A 297 -16.39 -10.94 5.81
C GLU A 297 -15.41 -12.10 5.59
N GLU A 298 -15.89 -13.23 5.04
CA GLU A 298 -15.05 -14.43 4.86
C GLU A 298 -13.77 -14.15 4.06
N TYR A 299 -13.86 -13.32 3.01
CA TYR A 299 -12.71 -12.90 2.19
C TYR A 299 -11.74 -11.95 2.93
N GLU A 300 -12.14 -11.34 4.05
CA GLU A 300 -11.29 -10.50 4.92
C GLU A 300 -10.70 -11.28 6.10
N LEU A 301 -11.33 -12.40 6.46
CA LEU A 301 -10.92 -13.28 7.55
C LEU A 301 -9.97 -14.40 7.09
N SER A 302 -10.12 -14.86 5.84
CA SER A 302 -9.36 -15.98 5.29
C SER A 302 -8.76 -15.63 3.92
N GLY A 303 -7.49 -16.01 3.76
CA GLY A 303 -6.72 -15.91 2.53
C GLY A 303 -5.25 -16.21 2.81
N PHE A 304 -4.33 -15.77 1.95
CA PHE A 304 -2.89 -15.93 2.17
C PHE A 304 -2.42 -15.41 3.54
N PHE A 305 -2.97 -14.28 3.98
CA PHE A 305 -2.78 -13.74 5.34
C PHE A 305 -4.10 -13.15 5.86
N GLY A 306 -4.87 -13.99 6.58
CA GLY A 306 -6.20 -13.63 7.05
C GLY A 306 -6.26 -12.52 8.12
N ASN A 307 -7.47 -11.99 8.35
CA ASN A 307 -7.78 -10.88 9.28
C ASN A 307 -7.18 -9.54 8.85
N VAL A 308 -7.27 -9.22 7.56
CA VAL A 308 -6.71 -8.00 6.99
C VAL A 308 -7.71 -7.25 6.13
N VAL A 309 -7.85 -5.96 6.44
CA VAL A 309 -8.33 -4.94 5.51
C VAL A 309 -7.26 -3.84 5.38
N PHE A 310 -6.84 -3.53 4.16
CA PHE A 310 -5.71 -2.62 3.92
C PHE A 310 -5.92 -1.78 2.66
N THR A 311 -5.79 -0.46 2.72
CA THR A 311 -6.01 0.41 1.56
C THR A 311 -4.81 1.29 1.23
N ASN A 312 -4.58 1.50 -0.07
CA ASN A 312 -3.59 2.42 -0.63
C ASN A 312 -4.22 3.52 -1.51
N GLY A 313 -5.54 3.52 -1.67
CA GLY A 313 -6.21 4.44 -2.59
C GLY A 313 -7.70 4.55 -2.36
N HIS A 314 -8.25 5.69 -2.76
CA HIS A 314 -9.66 6.01 -2.63
C HIS A 314 -10.13 6.88 -3.79
N ILE A 315 -11.44 6.96 -3.99
CA ILE A 315 -12.10 7.91 -4.88
C ILE A 315 -13.07 8.74 -4.05
N MET A 316 -12.86 10.06 -4.02
CA MET A 316 -13.84 10.99 -3.46
C MET A 316 -14.94 11.26 -4.49
N HIS A 317 -16.20 11.10 -4.08
CA HIS A 317 -17.34 11.39 -4.96
C HIS A 317 -17.62 12.89 -5.06
N PRO A 318 -18.30 13.34 -6.14
CA PRO A 318 -18.64 14.75 -6.34
C PRO A 318 -19.47 15.40 -5.22
N ASP A 319 -20.20 14.59 -4.43
CA ASP A 319 -20.99 15.06 -3.29
C ASP A 319 -20.14 15.51 -2.09
N LYS A 320 -18.82 15.25 -2.13
CA LYS A 320 -17.82 15.53 -1.07
C LYS A 320 -18.15 14.90 0.28
N ASN A 321 -19.01 13.87 0.28
CA ASN A 321 -19.39 13.15 1.48
C ASN A 321 -19.17 11.65 1.33
N THR A 322 -19.25 11.12 0.12
CA THR A 322 -19.06 9.70 -0.14
C THR A 322 -17.63 9.47 -0.62
N VAL A 323 -16.93 8.55 0.03
CA VAL A 323 -15.61 8.10 -0.41
C VAL A 323 -15.64 6.59 -0.63
N THR A 324 -15.23 6.16 -1.82
CA THR A 324 -14.99 4.75 -2.11
C THR A 324 -13.55 4.43 -1.78
N ILE A 325 -13.35 3.43 -0.93
CA ILE A 325 -12.06 2.86 -0.60
C ILE A 325 -11.96 1.53 -1.34
N TYR A 326 -10.90 1.36 -2.12
CA TYR A 326 -10.51 0.05 -2.60
C TYR A 326 -9.40 -0.49 -1.72
N TYR A 327 -9.53 -1.75 -1.32
CA TYR A 327 -8.71 -2.33 -0.27
C TYR A 327 -8.33 -3.78 -0.60
N GLY A 328 -7.13 -4.16 -0.19
CA GLY A 328 -6.72 -5.55 -0.11
C GLY A 328 -7.41 -6.25 1.06
N ALA A 329 -7.85 -7.48 0.83
CA ALA A 329 -8.45 -8.36 1.83
C ALA A 329 -7.69 -9.68 1.91
N SER A 330 -7.30 -10.05 3.14
CA SER A 330 -6.56 -11.28 3.49
C SER A 330 -5.30 -11.58 2.67
N ASP A 331 -4.63 -10.54 2.18
CA ASP A 331 -3.52 -10.64 1.22
C ASP A 331 -3.81 -11.52 -0.01
N GLU A 332 -5.04 -11.48 -0.53
CA GLU A 332 -5.45 -12.31 -1.66
C GLU A 332 -6.39 -11.59 -2.62
N PHE A 333 -7.33 -10.83 -2.10
CA PHE A 333 -8.40 -10.20 -2.88
C PHE A 333 -8.29 -8.68 -2.90
N VAL A 334 -8.89 -8.08 -3.93
CA VAL A 334 -9.20 -6.65 -3.95
C VAL A 334 -10.70 -6.46 -3.84
N CYS A 335 -11.10 -5.59 -2.93
CA CYS A 335 -12.48 -5.31 -2.57
C CYS A 335 -12.75 -3.80 -2.59
N GLY A 336 -14.02 -3.41 -2.59
CA GLY A 336 -14.48 -2.02 -2.47
C GLY A 336 -15.47 -1.81 -1.32
N ALA A 337 -15.41 -0.65 -0.69
CA ALA A 337 -16.36 -0.22 0.32
C ALA A 337 -16.55 1.30 0.29
N GLU A 338 -17.75 1.78 0.61
CA GLU A 338 -18.04 3.20 0.75
C GLU A 338 -18.09 3.64 2.20
N PHE A 339 -17.66 4.87 2.44
CA PHE A 339 -17.78 5.55 3.71
C PHE A 339 -18.41 6.93 3.54
N SER A 340 -19.14 7.36 4.57
CA SER A 340 -19.61 8.74 4.70
C SER A 340 -18.60 9.56 5.50
N ILE A 341 -18.06 10.62 4.91
CA ILE A 341 -17.14 11.57 5.56
C ILE A 341 -17.79 12.19 6.80
N LYS A 342 -19.08 12.56 6.73
CA LYS A 342 -19.84 13.04 7.90
C LYS A 342 -19.92 11.99 9.01
N GLU A 343 -20.08 10.73 8.66
CA GLU A 343 -20.11 9.65 9.65
C GLU A 343 -18.73 9.44 10.27
N ILE A 344 -17.65 9.42 9.49
CA ILE A 344 -16.27 9.40 10.00
C ILE A 344 -16.05 10.57 10.96
N PHE A 345 -16.46 11.79 10.61
CA PHE A 345 -16.35 12.96 11.48
C PHE A 345 -17.07 12.82 12.81
N SER A 346 -18.20 12.09 12.84
CA SER A 346 -18.92 11.81 14.09
C SER A 346 -18.18 10.85 15.03
N LEU A 347 -17.21 10.09 14.52
CA LEU A 347 -16.38 9.14 15.27
C LEU A 347 -15.04 9.71 15.72
N LEU A 348 -14.63 10.87 15.19
CA LEU A 348 -13.39 11.53 15.56
C LEU A 348 -13.47 12.10 16.98
N GLN A 349 -12.46 11.80 17.80
CA GLN A 349 -12.25 12.45 19.09
C GLN A 349 -11.28 13.61 18.91
N TYR A 350 -11.75 14.83 19.15
CA TYR A 350 -10.97 16.06 19.01
C TYR A 350 -10.08 16.26 20.25
N SER A 351 -8.83 16.67 20.00
CA SER A 351 -7.80 16.85 21.03
C SER A 351 -8.03 18.05 21.93
#